data_AF-A0A1G8W9J4-F1
#
_entry.id   AF-A0A1G8W9J4-F1
#
_cell.length_a   1.000
_cell.length_b   1.000
_cell.length_c   1.000
_cell.angle_alpha   90.00
_cell.angle_beta   90.00
_cell.angle_gamma   90.00
#
_symmetry.space_group_name_H-M   'P 1'
#
loop_
_entity.id
_entity.type
_entity.pdbx_description
1 polymer ?
#
loop_
_entity_poly.entity_id
_entity_poly.type
_entity_poly.pdbx_seq_one_letter_code
_entity_poly.pdbx_strand_id
1 'polypeptide(L)'
;MFDRNRMIEMHLQMLAELGWKPPSGDVIDEIANGGLLTVAQAATICEVTDQTIYRWIEDASSKGQSLRKKTATWLIGTAWLLDYLESYQGGLPARVKADNRLREYWSIWSQSRDLRRVE
;
A
#
# COMPACT_ATOMS: atom_id res chain seq x y z
N MET A 1 -21.46 -0.72 28.48
CA MET A 1 -21.17 -1.24 27.13
C MET A 1 -20.40 -0.14 26.40
N PHE A 2 -19.12 -0.36 26.09
CA PHE A 2 -18.30 0.66 25.44
C PHE A 2 -18.70 0.80 23.98
N ASP A 3 -19.08 1.99 23.56
CA ASP A 3 -19.42 2.29 22.17
C ASP A 3 -18.14 2.55 21.38
N ARG A 4 -17.72 1.52 20.63
CA ARG A 4 -16.52 1.56 19.79
C ARG A 4 -16.59 2.67 18.74
N ASN A 5 -17.77 2.95 18.19
CA ASN A 5 -17.94 3.96 17.15
C ASN A 5 -17.75 5.36 17.73
N ARG A 6 -18.31 5.60 18.92
CA ARG A 6 -18.12 6.86 19.65
C ARG A 6 -16.66 7.13 20.00
N MET A 7 -15.87 6.10 20.35
CA MET A 7 -14.44 6.27 20.58
C MET A 7 -13.68 6.60 19.30
N ILE A 8 -14.02 5.95 18.18
CA ILE A 8 -13.39 6.23 16.89
C ILE A 8 -13.66 7.68 16.46
N GLU A 9 -14.90 8.15 16.57
CA GLU A 9 -15.27 9.54 16.26
C GLU A 9 -14.50 10.54 17.11
N MET A 10 -14.35 10.28 18.41
CA MET A 10 -13.62 11.16 19.32
C MET A 10 -12.13 11.28 18.95
N HIS A 11 -11.51 10.18 18.52
CA HIS A 11 -10.11 10.18 18.08
C HIS A 11 -9.95 10.87 16.73
N LEU A 12 -10.88 10.65 15.78
CA LEU A 12 -10.87 11.34 14.49
C LEU A 12 -11.03 12.86 14.66
N GLN A 13 -11.84 13.29 15.61
CA GLN A 13 -12.02 14.70 15.94
C GLN A 13 -10.76 15.31 16.56
N MET A 14 -10.11 14.63 17.50
CA MET A 14 -8.82 15.08 18.07
C MET A 14 -7.73 15.17 17.01
N LEU A 15 -7.68 14.20 16.08
CA LEU A 15 -6.74 14.24 14.96
C LEU A 15 -7.02 15.46 14.06
N ALA A 16 -8.28 15.74 13.74
CA ALA A 16 -8.67 16.90 12.94
C ALA A 16 -8.26 18.24 13.60
N GLU A 17 -8.42 18.36 14.92
CA GLU A 17 -7.96 19.53 15.70
C GLU A 17 -6.44 19.71 15.65
N LEU A 18 -5.69 18.61 15.56
CA LEU A 18 -4.24 18.60 15.37
C LEU A 18 -3.81 18.84 13.92
N GLY A 19 -4.75 19.20 13.04
CA GLY A 19 -4.49 19.46 11.62
C GLY A 19 -4.30 18.20 10.79
N TRP A 20 -4.55 17.02 11.34
CA TRP A 20 -4.60 15.79 10.58
C TRP A 20 -5.84 15.83 9.68
N LYS A 21 -5.61 15.88 8.38
CA LYS A 21 -6.67 15.71 7.39
C LYS A 21 -6.74 14.22 7.06
N PRO A 22 -7.94 13.60 7.04
CA PRO A 22 -8.04 12.26 6.49
C PRO A 22 -7.46 12.31 5.07
N PRO A 23 -6.66 11.30 4.66
CA PRO A 23 -6.12 11.26 3.31
C PRO A 23 -7.30 11.27 2.33
N SER A 24 -7.59 12.45 1.78
CA SER A 24 -8.59 12.67 0.74
C SER A 24 -7.98 12.57 -0.65
N GLY A 25 -6.84 11.87 -0.75
CA GLY A 25 -6.12 11.71 -1.99
C GLY A 25 -6.99 10.92 -2.96
N ASP A 26 -7.16 11.46 -4.16
CA ASP A 26 -7.66 10.66 -5.26
C ASP A 26 -6.74 9.42 -5.37
N VAL A 27 -7.22 8.31 -5.92
CA VAL A 27 -6.40 7.08 -6.06
C VAL A 27 -5.05 7.40 -6.73
N ILE A 28 -5.03 8.43 -7.58
CA ILE A 28 -3.84 9.00 -8.22
C ILE A 28 -2.86 9.60 -7.22
N ASP A 29 -3.30 10.31 -6.17
CA ASP A 29 -2.43 10.86 -5.12
C ASP A 29 -1.87 9.74 -4.23
N GLU A 30 -2.66 8.72 -3.92
CA GLU A 30 -2.19 7.55 -3.17
C GLU A 30 -1.12 6.77 -3.99
N ILE A 31 -1.29 6.67 -5.32
CA ILE A 31 -0.26 6.12 -6.22
C ILE A 31 0.95 7.05 -6.29
N ALA A 32 0.75 8.36 -6.49
CA ALA A 32 1.81 9.36 -6.66
C ALA A 32 2.67 9.56 -5.41
N ASN A 33 2.15 9.23 -4.23
CA ASN A 33 2.87 9.24 -2.96
C ASN A 33 3.41 7.85 -2.55
N GLY A 34 3.24 6.83 -3.39
CA GLY A 34 3.73 5.47 -3.12
C GLY A 34 2.93 4.70 -2.08
N GLY A 35 1.73 5.18 -1.73
CA GLY A 35 0.77 4.51 -0.86
C GLY A 35 0.05 3.33 -1.55
N LEU A 36 0.00 3.33 -2.88
CA LEU A 36 -0.54 2.24 -3.69
C LEU A 36 0.47 1.74 -4.73
N LEU A 37 0.54 0.42 -4.89
CA LEU A 37 1.38 -0.27 -5.87
C LEU A 37 0.52 -1.08 -6.84
N THR A 38 0.99 -1.20 -8.08
CA THR A 38 0.51 -2.23 -8.99
C THR A 38 1.04 -3.61 -8.58
N VAL A 39 0.41 -4.69 -9.08
CA VAL A 39 0.88 -6.07 -8.86
C VAL A 39 2.34 -6.25 -9.29
N ALA A 40 2.72 -5.71 -10.44
CA ALA A 40 4.09 -5.80 -10.95
C ALA A 40 5.11 -5.06 -10.05
N GLN A 41 4.74 -3.89 -9.52
CA GLN A 41 5.59 -3.15 -8.58
C GLN A 41 5.72 -3.90 -7.25
N ALA A 42 4.62 -4.44 -6.72
CA ALA A 42 4.64 -5.28 -5.53
C ALA A 42 5.53 -6.53 -5.72
N ALA A 43 5.39 -7.23 -6.84
CA ALA A 43 6.23 -8.37 -7.21
C ALA A 43 7.72 -7.99 -7.25
N THR A 44 8.04 -6.83 -7.83
CA THR A 44 9.41 -6.31 -7.93
C THR A 44 10.03 -6.03 -6.56
N ILE A 45 9.33 -5.32 -5.67
CA ILE A 45 9.87 -5.00 -4.34
C ILE A 45 9.94 -6.23 -3.43
N CYS A 46 9.05 -7.20 -3.62
CA CYS A 46 8.99 -8.43 -2.84
C CYS A 46 9.88 -9.56 -3.40
N GLU A 47 10.47 -9.40 -4.59
CA GLU A 47 11.24 -10.45 -5.28
C GLU A 47 10.47 -11.74 -5.53
N VAL A 48 9.20 -11.60 -5.89
CA VAL A 48 8.34 -12.73 -6.20
C VAL A 48 7.70 -12.54 -7.55
N THR A 49 7.04 -13.58 -8.05
CA THR A 49 6.25 -13.49 -9.27
C THR A 49 4.91 -12.79 -9.01
N ASP A 50 4.34 -12.15 -10.03
CA ASP A 50 2.98 -11.60 -9.98
C ASP A 50 1.95 -12.63 -9.50
N GLN A 51 2.10 -13.90 -9.92
CA GLN A 51 1.24 -15.00 -9.49
C GLN A 51 1.31 -15.25 -7.97
N THR A 52 2.48 -15.05 -7.37
CA THR A 52 2.65 -15.15 -5.92
C THR A 52 1.91 -14.01 -5.20
N ILE A 53 1.96 -12.79 -5.76
CA ILE A 53 1.20 -11.65 -5.24
C ILE A 53 -0.31 -11.92 -5.33
N TYR A 54 -0.81 -12.44 -6.45
CA TYR A 54 -2.23 -12.81 -6.56
C TYR A 54 -2.66 -13.83 -5.50
N ARG A 55 -1.83 -14.85 -5.25
CA ARG A 55 -2.09 -15.82 -4.19
C ARG A 55 -2.12 -15.17 -2.80
N TRP A 56 -1.24 -14.21 -2.51
CA TRP A 56 -1.26 -13.47 -1.25
C TRP A 56 -2.51 -12.58 -1.10
N ILE A 57 -3.00 -12.00 -2.20
CA ILE A 57 -4.25 -11.23 -2.20
C ILE A 57 -5.44 -12.14 -1.84
N GLU A 58 -5.49 -13.35 -2.40
CA GLU A 58 -6.52 -14.33 -2.07
C GLU A 58 -6.41 -14.82 -0.62
N ASP A 59 -5.19 -15.15 -0.17
CA ASP A 59 -4.93 -15.58 1.20
C ASP A 59 -5.33 -14.49 2.23
N ALA A 60 -4.93 -13.23 2.01
CA ALA A 60 -5.32 -12.13 2.88
C ALA A 60 -6.85 -11.91 2.91
N SER A 61 -7.51 -12.03 1.75
CA SER A 61 -8.98 -11.97 1.67
C SER A 61 -9.65 -13.08 2.48
N SER A 62 -9.08 -14.29 2.48
CA SER A 62 -9.60 -15.40 3.29
C SER A 62 -9.43 -15.18 4.79
N LYS A 63 -8.44 -14.36 5.19
CA LYS A 63 -8.13 -13.97 6.58
C LYS A 63 -8.86 -12.70 7.03
N GLY A 64 -9.74 -12.13 6.20
CA GLY A 64 -10.48 -10.89 6.50
C GLY A 64 -9.64 -9.62 6.42
N GLN A 65 -8.43 -9.68 5.86
CA GLN A 65 -7.59 -8.52 5.58
C GLN A 65 -7.79 -8.07 4.13
N SER A 66 -7.99 -6.78 3.90
CA SER A 66 -8.00 -6.23 2.55
C SER A 66 -6.63 -5.67 2.21
N LEU A 67 -5.84 -6.40 1.41
CA LEU A 67 -4.62 -5.86 0.80
C LEU A 67 -4.91 -4.93 -0.38
N ARG A 68 -6.19 -4.78 -0.76
CA ARG A 68 -6.60 -4.25 -2.07
C ARG A 68 -7.59 -3.10 -1.97
N LYS A 69 -7.53 -2.20 -2.96
CA LYS A 69 -8.59 -1.26 -3.34
C LYS A 69 -8.95 -1.57 -4.81
N LYS A 70 -10.17 -2.04 -5.07
CA LYS A 70 -10.57 -2.45 -6.43
C LYS A 70 -10.85 -1.21 -7.29
N THR A 71 -10.02 -0.97 -8.29
CA THR A 71 -10.29 -0.04 -9.41
C THR A 71 -10.20 -0.83 -10.73
N ALA A 72 -10.10 -0.18 -11.90
CA ALA A 72 -9.91 -0.87 -13.19
C ALA A 72 -8.63 -1.72 -13.25
N THR A 73 -7.65 -1.44 -12.37
CA THR A 73 -6.42 -2.20 -12.15
C THR A 73 -6.31 -2.58 -10.67
N TRP A 74 -5.73 -3.73 -10.36
CA TRP A 74 -5.47 -4.13 -8.97
C TRP A 74 -4.42 -3.21 -8.35
N LEU A 75 -4.83 -2.46 -7.31
CA LEU A 75 -3.94 -1.60 -6.52
C LEU A 75 -3.80 -2.18 -5.12
N ILE A 76 -2.55 -2.31 -4.70
CA ILE A 76 -2.14 -2.91 -3.44
C ILE A 76 -1.68 -1.81 -2.51
N GLY A 77 -2.26 -1.74 -1.31
CA GLY A 77 -1.80 -0.80 -0.28
C GLY A 77 -0.40 -1.16 0.19
N THR A 78 0.55 -0.24 0.04
CA THR A 78 1.96 -0.51 0.39
C THR A 78 2.14 -0.88 1.85
N ALA A 79 1.50 -0.13 2.75
CA ALA A 79 1.53 -0.41 4.19
C ALA A 79 0.96 -1.81 4.50
N TRP A 80 -0.19 -2.17 3.91
CA TRP A 80 -0.81 -3.46 4.12
C TRP A 80 0.04 -4.61 3.59
N LEU A 81 0.71 -4.43 2.45
CA LEU A 81 1.63 -5.42 1.90
C LEU A 81 2.84 -5.65 2.83
N LEU A 82 3.42 -4.57 3.36
CA LEU A 82 4.54 -4.66 4.30
C LEU A 82 4.14 -5.34 5.61
N ASP A 83 2.96 -5.02 6.15
CA ASP A 83 2.40 -5.67 7.34
C ASP A 83 2.14 -7.16 7.10
N TYR A 84 1.64 -7.52 5.92
CA TYR A 84 1.42 -8.92 5.52
C TYR A 84 2.75 -9.70 5.38
N LEU A 85 3.79 -9.10 4.80
CA LEU A 85 5.11 -9.71 4.69
C LEU A 85 5.71 -10.02 6.06
N GLU A 86 5.62 -9.05 6.97
CA GLU A 86 6.06 -9.20 8.35
C GLU A 86 5.31 -10.33 9.05
N SER A 87 3.99 -10.38 8.90
CA SER A 87 3.15 -11.34 9.61
C SER A 87 3.26 -12.77 9.05
N TYR A 88 3.50 -12.95 7.74
CA TYR A 88 3.27 -14.24 7.08
C TYR A 88 4.38 -14.76 6.17
N GLN A 89 5.32 -13.93 5.70
CA GLN A 89 6.26 -14.34 4.63
C GLN A 89 7.74 -14.30 5.04
N GLY A 90 8.07 -13.72 6.19
CA GLY A 90 9.46 -13.75 6.67
C GLY A 90 9.79 -12.81 7.82
N GLY A 91 8.79 -12.23 8.51
CA GLY A 91 9.04 -11.38 9.66
C GLY A 91 9.59 -10.00 9.29
N LEU A 92 10.08 -9.30 10.32
CA LEU A 92 10.66 -7.97 10.20
C LEU A 92 11.78 -7.88 9.12
N PRO A 93 12.67 -8.87 8.93
CA PRO A 93 13.67 -8.81 7.87
C PRO A 93 13.07 -8.71 6.46
N ALA A 94 11.99 -9.45 6.17
CA ALA A 94 11.32 -9.41 4.88
C ALA A 94 10.66 -8.05 4.62
N ARG A 95 10.04 -7.46 5.65
CA ARG A 95 9.50 -6.10 5.60
C ARG A 95 10.59 -5.08 5.28
N VAL A 96 11.69 -5.09 6.05
CA VAL A 96 12.77 -4.10 5.87
C VAL A 96 13.39 -4.21 4.48
N LYS A 97 13.56 -5.43 3.97
CA LYS A 97 14.07 -5.66 2.61
C LYS A 97 13.13 -5.08 1.55
N ALA A 98 11.83 -5.31 1.67
CA ALA A 98 10.84 -4.78 0.74
C ALA A 98 10.73 -3.24 0.84
N ASP A 99 10.81 -2.65 2.03
CA ASP A 99 10.82 -1.18 2.22
C ASP A 99 12.05 -0.54 1.59
N ASN A 100 13.24 -1.12 1.78
CA ASN A 100 14.47 -0.63 1.17
C ASN A 100 14.37 -0.65 -0.36
N ARG A 101 13.85 -1.74 -0.93
CA ARG A 101 13.63 -1.83 -2.38
C ARG A 101 12.59 -0.86 -2.87
N LEU A 102 11.51 -0.67 -2.11
CA LEU A 102 10.52 0.33 -2.44
C LEU A 102 11.21 1.70 -2.58
N ARG A 103 12.06 2.10 -1.64
CA ARG A 103 12.81 3.38 -1.73
C ARG A 103 13.71 3.46 -2.97
N GLU A 104 14.42 2.37 -3.29
CA GLU A 104 15.30 2.29 -4.48
C GLU A 104 14.50 2.48 -5.78
N TYR A 105 13.43 1.72 -5.96
CA TYR A 105 12.60 1.77 -7.16
C TYR A 105 11.69 3.00 -7.19
N TRP A 106 11.33 3.54 -6.04
CA TRP A 106 10.51 4.74 -5.94
C TRP A 106 11.17 5.94 -6.62
N SER A 107 12.49 6.09 -6.50
CA SER A 107 13.23 7.13 -7.24
C SER A 107 13.11 7.01 -8.76
N ILE A 108 12.80 5.81 -9.28
CA ILE A 108 12.64 5.53 -10.71
C ILE A 108 11.17 5.69 -11.12
N TRP A 109 10.24 5.22 -10.28
CA TRP A 109 8.80 5.23 -10.57
C TRP A 109 8.12 6.58 -10.29
N SER A 110 8.66 7.38 -9.37
CA SER A 110 8.17 8.73 -9.06
C SER A 110 8.59 9.78 -10.09
N GLN A 111 9.57 9.47 -10.95
CA GLN A 111 9.89 10.33 -12.09
C GLN A 111 8.78 10.19 -13.13
N SER A 112 7.97 11.25 -13.27
CA SER A 112 6.94 11.34 -14.29
C SER A 112 7.52 10.97 -15.66
N ARG A 113 6.80 10.14 -16.42
CA ARG A 113 7.00 9.94 -17.86
C ARG A 113 6.65 11.23 -18.62
N ASP A 114 7.33 12.33 -18.33
CA ASP A 114 7.33 13.51 -19.18
C ASP A 114 8.66 13.58 -19.91
N LEU A 115 8.59 13.63 -21.26
CA LEU A 115 9.68 13.76 -22.24
C LEU A 115 10.31 12.47 -22.81
N ARG A 116 9.53 11.46 -23.19
CA ARG A 116 9.86 10.73 -24.44
C ARG A 116 9.00 11.29 -25.57
N ARG A 117 9.44 12.46 -26.05
CA ARG A 117 9.02 13.01 -27.34
C ARG A 117 9.27 11.96 -28.43
N VAL A 118 8.28 11.83 -29.28
CA VAL A 118 8.36 11.29 -30.63
C VAL A 118 9.57 11.89 -31.35
N GLU A 119 10.45 11.04 -31.86
CA GLU A 119 11.24 11.30 -33.08
C GLU A 119 10.98 10.16 -34.05
#